data_AF-A0A359HJK4-F1
#
_entry.id   AF-A0A359HJK4-F1
#
_cell.length_a   1.000
_cell.length_b   1.000
_cell.length_c   1.000
_cell.angle_alpha   90.00
_cell.angle_beta   90.00
_cell.angle_gamma   90.00
#
_symmetry.space_group_name_H-M   'P 1'
#
loop_
_entity.id
_entity.type
_entity.pdbx_description
1 polymer ?
#
loop_
_entity_poly.entity_id
_entity_poly.type
_entity_poly.pdbx_seq_one_letter_code
_entity_poly.pdbx_strand_id
1 'polypeptide(L)'
;MALDFQQVRQQVIEMGEQARSREQHFRELREKALTALADNADKNQYLREKVEAARSFNANLRCALPGAEPLNGNFGLPPYPEVITLLAADGSQINPDRHASVDYCLVNVGAIQMQSGSPAVPLTTVRSRLYYDDQMYTETGRVTERLVALRRDLRERQLLA
;
A
#
# COMPACT_ATOMS: atom_id res chain seq x y z
N MET A 1 -14.82 -7.58 -26.76
CA MET A 1 -16.27 -7.73 -26.50
C MET A 1 -16.82 -6.40 -26.02
N ALA A 2 -17.99 -5.98 -26.50
CA ALA A 2 -18.68 -4.80 -26.01
C ALA A 2 -19.55 -5.14 -24.79
N LEU A 3 -19.73 -4.18 -23.88
CA LEU A 3 -20.60 -4.31 -22.70
C LEU A 3 -22.07 -4.12 -23.09
N ASP A 4 -22.97 -4.84 -22.42
CA ASP A 4 -24.41 -4.56 -22.48
C ASP A 4 -24.75 -3.40 -21.54
N PHE A 5 -24.95 -2.22 -22.13
CA PHE A 5 -25.19 -0.98 -21.38
C PHE A 5 -26.50 -1.01 -20.59
N GLN A 6 -27.53 -1.73 -21.05
CA GLN A 6 -28.81 -1.78 -20.35
C GLN A 6 -28.69 -2.59 -19.06
N GLN A 7 -28.00 -3.73 -19.12
CA GLN A 7 -27.72 -4.55 -17.95
C GLN A 7 -26.85 -3.80 -16.93
N VAL A 8 -25.79 -3.14 -17.37
CA VAL A 8 -24.91 -2.37 -16.47
C VAL A 8 -25.66 -1.18 -15.85
N ARG A 9 -26.51 -0.48 -16.60
CA ARG A 9 -27.32 0.63 -16.08
C ARG A 9 -28.22 0.18 -14.92
N GLN A 10 -28.86 -0.98 -15.05
CA GLN A 10 -29.72 -1.52 -13.99
C GLN A 10 -28.92 -1.80 -12.71
N GLN A 11 -27.74 -2.42 -12.84
CA GLN A 11 -26.83 -2.67 -11.72
C GLN A 11 -26.36 -1.37 -11.05
N VAL A 12 -26.13 -0.30 -11.81
CA VAL A 12 -25.75 1.01 -11.27
C VAL A 12 -26.89 1.64 -10.45
N ILE A 13 -28.14 1.50 -10.89
CA ILE A 13 -29.31 2.00 -10.14
C ILE A 13 -29.46 1.23 -8.82
N GLU A 14 -29.42 -0.10 -8.86
CA GLU A 14 -29.48 -0.96 -7.67
C GLU A 14 -28.34 -0.66 -6.68
N MET A 15 -27.13 -0.42 -7.19
CA MET A 15 -25.99 0.04 -6.40
C MET A 15 -26.27 1.39 -5.72
N GLY A 16 -26.96 2.30 -6.40
CA GLY A 16 -27.37 3.60 -5.86
C GLY A 16 -28.42 3.48 -4.76
N GLU A 17 -29.40 2.60 -4.91
CA GLU A 17 -30.44 2.34 -3.90
C GLU A 17 -29.85 1.80 -2.60
N GLN A 18 -28.84 0.93 -2.69
CA GLN A 18 -28.12 0.39 -1.53
C GLN A 18 -27.16 1.40 -0.89
N ALA A 19 -26.86 2.53 -1.54
CA ALA A 19 -25.86 3.48 -1.06
C ALA A 19 -26.22 4.09 0.31
N ARG A 20 -27.50 4.44 0.53
CA ARG A 20 -27.96 5.00 1.82
C ARG A 20 -27.84 3.99 2.97
N SER A 21 -28.23 2.74 2.73
CA SER A 21 -28.11 1.67 3.72
C SER A 21 -26.65 1.39 4.06
N ARG A 22 -25.75 1.37 3.06
CA ARG A 22 -24.31 1.22 3.29
C ARG A 22 -23.71 2.38 4.09
N GLU A 23 -24.09 3.62 3.79
CA GLU A 23 -23.64 4.79 4.54
C GLU A 23 -24.06 4.70 6.02
N GLN A 24 -25.31 4.33 6.28
CA GLN A 24 -25.79 4.12 7.65
C GLN A 24 -25.00 3.02 8.36
N HIS A 25 -24.79 1.88 7.68
CA HIS A 25 -24.01 0.77 8.24
C HIS A 25 -22.58 1.20 8.59
N PHE A 26 -21.89 1.94 7.71
CA PHE A 26 -20.55 2.44 7.99
C PHE A 26 -20.52 3.47 9.12
N ARG A 27 -21.57 4.28 9.25
CA ARG A 27 -21.70 5.20 10.39
C ARG A 27 -21.78 4.44 11.72
N GLU A 28 -22.62 3.41 11.79
CA GLU A 28 -22.74 2.57 12.98
C GLU A 28 -21.44 1.83 13.32
N LEU A 29 -20.73 1.32 12.31
CA LEU A 29 -19.42 0.71 12.50
C LEU A 29 -18.37 1.71 13.00
N ARG A 30 -18.38 2.94 12.47
CA ARG A 30 -17.48 4.01 12.89
C ARG A 30 -17.74 4.40 14.34
N GLU A 31 -19.00 4.55 14.73
CA GLU A 31 -19.36 4.83 16.12
C GLU A 31 -18.86 3.73 17.06
N LYS A 32 -19.12 2.45 16.72
CA LYS A 32 -18.60 1.32 17.52
C LYS A 32 -17.07 1.33 17.62
N ALA A 33 -16.37 1.60 16.53
CA ALA A 33 -14.91 1.64 16.52
C ALA A 33 -14.36 2.79 17.38
N LEU A 34 -14.96 3.98 17.30
CA LEU A 34 -14.56 5.15 18.09
C LEU A 34 -14.85 4.95 19.58
N THR A 35 -16.01 4.39 19.92
CA THR A 35 -16.32 4.03 21.32
C THR A 35 -15.33 3.01 21.85
N ALA A 36 -15.04 1.95 21.09
CA ALA A 36 -14.05 0.95 21.50
C ALA A 36 -12.64 1.55 21.66
N LEU A 37 -12.24 2.49 20.80
CA LEU A 37 -10.96 3.19 20.93
C LEU A 37 -10.94 4.06 22.20
N ALA A 38 -11.99 4.83 22.45
CA ALA A 38 -12.09 5.68 23.64
C ALA A 38 -12.10 4.86 24.93
N ASP A 39 -12.90 3.79 24.99
CA ASP A 39 -13.01 2.91 26.16
C ASP A 39 -11.70 2.21 26.52
N ASN A 40 -10.78 2.09 25.55
CA ASN A 40 -9.49 1.43 25.73
C ASN A 40 -8.28 2.37 25.61
N ALA A 41 -8.53 3.68 25.48
CA ALA A 41 -7.50 4.68 25.19
C ALA A 41 -6.32 4.63 26.18
N ASP A 42 -6.62 4.53 27.47
CA ASP A 42 -5.63 4.53 28.55
C ASP A 42 -5.31 3.11 29.08
N LYS A 43 -5.80 2.07 28.42
CA LYS A 43 -5.66 0.66 28.85
C LYS A 43 -4.44 -0.02 28.23
N ASN A 44 -3.39 0.72 27.91
CA ASN A 44 -2.21 0.23 27.20
C ASN A 44 -1.59 -1.00 27.87
N GLN A 45 -1.40 -0.97 29.19
CA GLN A 45 -0.81 -2.09 29.92
C GLN A 45 -1.65 -3.37 29.80
N TYR A 46 -2.96 -3.27 30.04
CA TYR A 46 -3.90 -4.37 29.89
C TYR A 46 -3.88 -4.96 28.47
N LEU A 47 -3.86 -4.09 27.44
CA LEU A 47 -3.83 -4.54 26.05
C LEU A 47 -2.50 -5.22 25.69
N ARG A 48 -1.37 -4.74 26.23
CA ARG A 48 -0.06 -5.39 26.05
C ARG A 48 -0.04 -6.78 26.67
N GLU A 49 -0.54 -6.92 27.90
CA GLU A 49 -0.67 -8.21 28.57
C GLU A 49 -1.55 -9.17 27.75
N LYS A 50 -2.65 -8.67 27.17
CA LYS A 50 -3.52 -9.45 26.29
C LYS A 50 -2.80 -9.92 25.01
N VAL A 51 -1.99 -9.07 24.39
CA VAL A 51 -1.18 -9.43 23.21
C VAL A 51 -0.13 -10.48 23.58
N GLU A 52 0.54 -10.32 24.71
CA GLU A 52 1.54 -11.30 25.18
C GLU A 52 0.92 -12.66 25.47
N ALA A 53 -0.24 -12.68 26.14
CA ALA A 53 -1.01 -13.91 26.34
C ALA A 53 -1.47 -14.53 25.01
N ALA A 54 -1.87 -13.74 24.02
CA ALA A 54 -2.26 -14.27 22.71
C ALA A 54 -1.05 -14.85 21.94
N ARG A 55 0.12 -14.23 22.08
CA ARG A 55 1.36 -14.68 21.42
C ARG A 55 1.81 -16.06 21.90
N SER A 56 1.53 -16.43 23.16
CA SER A 56 1.83 -17.79 23.64
C SER A 56 1.01 -18.88 22.94
N PHE A 57 -0.16 -18.54 22.38
CA PHE A 57 -0.98 -19.46 21.59
C PHE A 57 -0.74 -19.35 20.08
N ASN A 58 -0.20 -18.23 19.60
CA ASN A 58 0.11 -18.01 18.19
C ASN A 58 1.43 -17.24 18.04
N ALA A 59 2.52 -17.99 17.80
CA ALA A 59 3.85 -17.44 17.58
C ALA A 59 3.94 -16.53 16.33
N ASN A 60 3.00 -16.66 15.38
CA ASN A 60 2.94 -15.85 14.16
C ASN A 60 1.92 -14.70 14.25
N LEU A 61 1.50 -14.31 15.46
CA LEU A 61 0.59 -13.19 15.66
C LEU A 61 1.19 -11.89 15.12
N ARG A 62 0.52 -11.29 14.13
CA ARG A 62 0.90 -10.00 13.53
C ARG A 62 -0.10 -8.93 13.97
N CYS A 63 0.15 -8.31 15.11
CA CYS A 63 -0.65 -7.18 15.61
C CYS A 63 0.25 -6.05 16.12
N ALA A 64 -0.29 -4.84 16.16
CA ALA A 64 0.37 -3.72 16.81
C ALA A 64 0.42 -3.92 18.33
N LEU A 65 1.46 -3.40 18.98
CA LEU A 65 1.61 -3.40 20.43
C LEU A 65 1.48 -1.95 20.94
N PRO A 66 0.56 -1.64 21.87
CA PRO A 66 0.41 -0.29 22.41
C PRO A 66 1.69 0.27 23.02
N GLY A 67 1.96 1.55 22.75
CA GLY A 67 3.06 2.31 23.32
C GLY A 67 2.79 2.80 24.75
N ALA A 68 3.54 3.81 25.19
CA ALA A 68 3.31 4.47 26.48
C ALA A 68 2.18 5.51 26.41
N GLU A 69 1.99 6.12 25.25
CA GLU A 69 1.00 7.17 24.99
C GLU A 69 -0.42 6.62 24.83
N PRO A 70 -1.47 7.36 25.25
CA PRO A 70 -2.86 6.95 25.03
C PRO A 70 -3.14 6.65 23.55
N LEU A 71 -3.95 5.64 23.26
CA LEU A 71 -4.23 5.21 21.88
C LEU A 71 -4.93 6.28 21.03
N ASN A 72 -5.64 7.21 21.67
CA ASN A 72 -6.31 8.35 21.05
C ASN A 72 -5.58 9.68 21.35
N GLY A 73 -4.32 9.62 21.79
CA GLY A 73 -3.51 10.79 22.10
C GLY A 73 -3.38 11.70 20.88
N ASN A 74 -3.48 13.01 21.12
CA ASN A 74 -3.20 14.04 20.13
C ASN A 74 -1.95 14.79 20.58
N PHE A 75 -0.96 14.88 19.68
CA PHE A 75 0.30 15.53 19.95
C PHE A 75 0.50 16.67 18.97
N GLY A 76 1.06 17.77 19.46
CA GLY A 76 1.42 18.91 18.62
C GLY A 76 2.43 18.49 17.55
N LEU A 77 2.29 19.07 16.36
CA LEU A 77 3.27 18.86 15.30
C LEU A 77 4.62 19.47 15.72
N PRO A 78 5.74 18.83 15.37
CA PRO A 78 7.05 19.46 15.51
C PRO A 78 7.11 20.73 14.63
N PRO A 79 8.04 21.66 14.93
CA PRO A 79 8.25 22.84 14.08
C PRO A 79 8.58 22.42 12.65
N TYR A 80 8.10 23.20 11.69
CA TYR A 80 8.36 22.95 10.27
C TYR A 80 9.86 23.19 9.99
N PRO A 81 10.57 22.22 9.40
CA PRO A 81 11.98 22.41 9.07
C PRO A 81 12.12 23.40 7.91
N GLU A 82 13.18 24.23 7.95
CA GLU A 82 13.46 25.23 6.90
C GLU A 82 13.73 24.58 5.52
N VAL A 83 14.30 23.38 5.52
CA VAL A 83 14.58 22.59 4.31
C VAL A 83 13.92 21.23 4.43
N ILE A 84 13.17 20.86 3.39
CA ILE A 84 12.51 19.54 3.29
C ILE A 84 13.00 18.83 2.06
N THR A 85 13.54 17.63 2.24
CA THR A 85 13.85 16.73 1.12
C THR A 85 12.61 15.90 0.81
N LEU A 86 12.07 16.08 -0.39
CA LEU A 86 10.99 15.27 -0.94
C LEU A 86 11.60 14.21 -1.86
N LEU A 87 11.24 12.97 -1.62
CA LEU A 87 11.61 11.82 -2.45
C LEU A 87 10.33 11.19 -2.99
N ALA A 88 10.30 10.94 -4.30
CA ALA A 88 9.24 10.18 -4.93
C ALA A 88 9.83 9.20 -5.93
N ALA A 89 9.28 8.00 -5.99
CA ALA A 89 9.60 7.00 -7.00
C ALA A 89 8.32 6.47 -7.62
N ASP A 90 8.38 6.21 -8.91
CA ASP A 90 7.29 5.59 -9.66
C ASP A 90 7.87 4.68 -10.74
N GLY A 91 7.11 3.66 -11.10
CA GLY A 91 7.57 2.59 -11.97
C GLY A 91 6.54 2.20 -13.01
N SER A 92 7.04 1.78 -14.15
CA SER A 92 6.27 1.16 -15.22
C SER A 92 6.84 -0.22 -15.54
N GLN A 93 6.04 -1.04 -16.20
CA GLN A 93 6.44 -2.40 -16.55
C GLN A 93 5.81 -2.85 -17.86
N ILE A 94 6.51 -3.77 -18.53
CA ILE A 94 5.96 -4.60 -19.60
C ILE A 94 5.84 -6.01 -19.03
N ASN A 95 4.62 -6.53 -18.97
CA ASN A 95 4.35 -7.89 -18.53
C ASN A 95 4.72 -8.90 -19.62
N PRO A 96 5.07 -10.13 -19.23
CA PRO A 96 5.29 -11.20 -20.20
C PRO A 96 3.99 -11.58 -20.90
N ASP A 97 4.04 -11.69 -22.22
CA ASP A 97 2.97 -12.24 -23.03
C ASP A 97 3.31 -13.68 -23.43
N ARG A 98 2.36 -14.59 -23.22
CA ARG A 98 2.53 -16.00 -23.59
C ARG A 98 2.35 -16.26 -25.09
N HIS A 99 1.75 -15.31 -25.81
CA HIS A 99 1.47 -15.40 -27.23
C HIS A 99 2.45 -14.57 -28.08
N ALA A 100 3.31 -13.77 -27.43
CA ALA A 100 4.35 -13.02 -28.13
C ALA A 100 5.43 -13.95 -28.68
N SER A 101 6.04 -13.55 -29.81
CA SER A 101 7.15 -14.26 -30.44
C SER A 101 8.44 -14.26 -29.61
N VAL A 102 8.55 -13.34 -28.65
CA VAL A 102 9.70 -13.20 -27.76
C VAL A 102 9.20 -13.16 -26.32
N ASP A 103 9.75 -14.04 -25.47
CA ASP A 103 9.45 -14.06 -24.04
C ASP A 103 10.36 -13.10 -23.28
N TYR A 104 9.79 -12.00 -22.80
CA TYR A 104 10.51 -11.02 -22.00
C TYR A 104 9.56 -10.28 -21.05
N CYS A 105 10.13 -9.61 -20.05
CA CYS A 105 9.45 -8.57 -19.30
C CYS A 105 10.41 -7.42 -18.99
N LEU A 106 9.87 -6.23 -18.77
CA LEU A 106 10.65 -5.03 -18.47
C LEU A 106 10.13 -4.42 -17.18
N VAL A 107 11.05 -3.99 -16.32
CA VAL A 107 10.73 -3.10 -15.20
C VAL A 107 11.53 -1.83 -15.38
N ASN A 108 10.85 -0.70 -15.36
CA ASN A 108 11.45 0.62 -15.44
C ASN A 108 11.01 1.44 -14.23
N VAL A 109 11.95 1.98 -13.47
CA VAL A 109 11.63 2.80 -12.29
C VAL A 109 12.38 4.12 -12.38
N GLY A 110 11.65 5.21 -12.16
CA GLY A 110 12.18 6.55 -11.99
C GLY A 110 12.05 7.01 -10.54
N ALA A 111 12.98 7.85 -10.09
CA ALA A 111 12.88 8.56 -8.83
C ALA A 111 13.27 10.03 -9.03
N ILE A 112 12.68 10.90 -8.22
CA ILE A 112 12.99 12.31 -8.12
C ILE A 112 13.26 12.68 -6.66
N GLN A 113 14.32 13.45 -6.46
CA GLN A 113 14.65 14.09 -5.20
C GLN A 113 14.61 15.61 -5.40
N MET A 114 13.88 16.32 -4.55
CA MET A 114 13.87 17.78 -4.54
C MET A 114 13.98 18.30 -3.11
N GLN A 115 14.56 19.48 -2.96
CA GLN A 115 14.67 20.16 -1.67
C GLN A 115 13.83 21.43 -1.67
N SER A 116 12.71 21.41 -0.96
CA SER A 116 11.95 22.63 -0.69
C SER A 116 12.72 23.52 0.29
N GLY A 117 12.73 24.83 0.07
CA GLY A 117 13.56 25.78 0.83
C GLY A 117 15.02 25.87 0.37
N SER A 118 15.38 25.21 -0.73
CA SER A 118 16.75 25.22 -1.30
C SER A 118 16.71 25.63 -2.78
N PRO A 119 17.75 26.31 -3.30
CA PRO A 119 17.90 26.58 -4.73
C PRO A 119 18.40 25.37 -5.53
N ALA A 120 18.62 24.22 -4.88
CA ALA A 120 19.08 23.01 -5.54
C ALA A 120 18.05 22.51 -6.58
N VAL A 121 18.52 22.22 -7.79
CA VAL A 121 17.68 21.64 -8.85
C VAL A 121 17.27 20.21 -8.50
N PRO A 122 16.06 19.75 -8.89
CA PRO A 122 15.65 18.38 -8.66
C PRO A 122 16.60 17.38 -9.33
N LEU A 123 16.95 16.33 -8.60
CA LEU A 123 17.75 15.22 -9.10
C LEU A 123 16.82 14.10 -9.55
N THR A 124 17.03 13.57 -10.75
CA THR A 124 16.27 12.43 -11.27
C THR A 124 17.19 11.23 -11.46
N THR A 125 16.65 10.04 -11.17
CA THR A 125 17.35 8.77 -11.38
C THR A 125 16.40 7.81 -12.07
N VAL A 126 16.87 7.11 -13.11
CA VAL A 126 16.09 6.09 -13.81
C VAL A 126 16.88 4.79 -13.83
N ARG A 127 16.19 3.68 -13.56
CA ARG A 127 16.73 2.32 -13.65
C ARG A 127 15.76 1.41 -14.39
N SER A 128 16.20 0.93 -15.54
CA SER A 128 15.47 -0.04 -16.35
C SER A 128 16.16 -1.38 -16.32
N ARG A 129 15.39 -2.47 -16.26
CA ARG A 129 15.90 -3.83 -16.36
C ARG A 129 14.99 -4.68 -17.21
N LEU A 130 15.55 -5.15 -18.33
CA LEU A 130 14.96 -6.16 -19.18
C LEU A 130 15.30 -7.55 -18.63
N TYR A 131 14.29 -8.42 -18.60
CA TYR A 131 14.41 -9.83 -18.27
C TYR A 131 13.99 -10.64 -19.49
N TYR A 132 14.80 -11.62 -19.85
CA TYR A 132 14.60 -12.48 -21.01
C TYR A 132 15.33 -13.81 -20.77
N ASP A 133 15.04 -14.79 -21.63
CA ASP A 133 15.69 -16.11 -21.61
C ASP A 133 15.54 -16.81 -20.24
N ASP A 134 16.59 -17.39 -19.67
CA ASP A 134 16.58 -18.07 -18.36
C ASP A 134 15.98 -17.22 -17.23
N GLN A 135 16.05 -15.89 -17.33
CA GLN A 135 15.49 -14.98 -16.31
C GLN A 135 13.95 -14.93 -16.30
N MET A 136 13.32 -15.49 -17.33
CA MET A 136 11.87 -15.68 -17.43
C MET A 136 11.39 -16.93 -16.68
N TYR A 137 12.30 -17.71 -16.11
CA TYR A 137 11.99 -18.88 -15.31
C TYR A 137 12.41 -18.69 -13.85
N THR A 138 11.59 -19.21 -12.96
CA THR A 138 11.81 -19.27 -11.51
C THR A 138 11.68 -20.72 -11.06
N GLU A 139 12.10 -21.02 -9.84
CA GLU A 139 11.94 -22.36 -9.23
C GLU A 139 10.48 -22.85 -9.26
N THR A 140 9.52 -21.92 -9.21
CA THR A 140 8.08 -22.20 -9.22
C THR A 140 7.43 -22.10 -10.60
N GLY A 141 8.21 -21.92 -11.66
CA GLY A 141 7.72 -21.80 -13.04
C GLY A 141 8.00 -20.43 -13.69
N ARG A 142 7.25 -20.10 -14.75
CA ARG A 142 7.49 -18.88 -15.55
C ARG A 142 7.17 -17.61 -14.76
N VAL A 143 7.89 -16.53 -15.05
CA VAL A 143 7.63 -15.19 -14.51
C VAL A 143 6.20 -14.77 -14.82
N THR A 144 5.48 -14.32 -13.79
CA THR A 144 4.09 -13.87 -13.89
C THR A 144 4.00 -12.35 -13.77
N GLU A 145 2.88 -11.76 -14.19
CA GLU A 145 2.60 -10.33 -14.02
C GLU A 145 2.73 -9.89 -12.56
N ARG A 146 2.26 -10.74 -11.62
CA ARG A 146 2.38 -10.50 -10.17
C ARG A 146 3.84 -10.41 -9.74
N LEU A 147 4.71 -11.28 -10.26
CA LEU A 147 6.14 -11.23 -9.95
C LEU A 147 6.81 -10.00 -10.55
N VAL A 148 6.41 -9.58 -11.75
CA VAL A 148 6.91 -8.32 -12.36
C VAL A 148 6.49 -7.12 -11.51
N ALA A 149 5.23 -7.06 -11.09
CA ALA A 149 4.73 -6.03 -10.17
C ALA A 149 5.53 -5.99 -8.87
N LEU A 150 5.81 -7.16 -8.26
CA LEU A 150 6.62 -7.25 -7.05
C LEU A 150 8.06 -6.75 -7.28
N ARG A 151 8.66 -7.07 -8.43
CA ARG A 151 10.01 -6.58 -8.79
C ARG A 151 10.04 -5.06 -9.00
N ARG A 152 8.98 -4.48 -9.58
CA ARG A 152 8.80 -3.03 -9.72
C ARG A 152 8.71 -2.37 -8.34
N ASP A 153 7.79 -2.84 -7.52
CA ASP A 153 7.56 -2.44 -6.13
C ASP A 153 8.83 -2.50 -5.27
N LEU A 154 9.64 -3.54 -5.43
CA LEU A 154 10.92 -3.67 -4.73
C LEU A 154 11.93 -2.61 -5.20
N ARG A 155 12.03 -2.38 -6.51
CA ARG A 155 12.96 -1.40 -7.09
C ARG A 155 12.60 0.04 -6.75
N GLU A 156 11.31 0.38 -6.73
CA GLU A 156 10.83 1.68 -6.26
C GLU A 156 11.33 1.95 -4.84
N ARG A 157 11.15 0.99 -3.94
CA ARG A 157 11.64 1.11 -2.55
C ARG A 157 13.16 1.16 -2.47
N GLN A 158 13.88 0.41 -3.30
CA GLN A 158 15.35 0.45 -3.36
C GLN A 158 15.92 1.78 -3.86
N LEU A 159 15.17 2.53 -4.69
CA LEU A 159 15.59 3.87 -5.10
C LEU A 159 15.32 4.94 -4.04
N LEU A 160 14.42 4.66 -3.10
CA LEU A 160 14.07 5.57 -2.00
C LEU A 160 14.89 5.32 -0.71
N ALA A 161 15.59 4.19 -0.61
CA ALA A 161 16.41 3.80 0.53
C ALA A 161 17.86 4.27 0.38
#